data_AF-A0AAV3YZJ5-F1
#
_entry.id   AF-A0AAV3YZJ5-F1
#
_cell.length_a   1.000
_cell.length_b   1.000
_cell.length_c   1.000
_cell.angle_alpha   90.00
_cell.angle_beta   90.00
_cell.angle_gamma   90.00
#
_symmetry.space_group_name_H-M   'P 1'
#
loop_
_entity.id
_entity.type
_entity.pdbx_description
1 polymer ?
#
loop_
_entity_poly.entity_id
_entity_poly.type
_entity_poly.pdbx_seq_one_letter_code
_entity_poly.pdbx_strand_id
1 'polypeptide(L)'
;VTDRLGLKDMARVFISIADINDNAPQVENDATTFYMDFNCEPGTRLGQVLAQDRDSGRNGEIVYRIVGSTLNDTKKHFSVDAEGWIITSIVPRKSAFTTLYLAVADRGWPSQITMATVNIVQVEPSENDTASASLSSAASKNSVSSSTRSEHARINGILILIGLLAVCCAAILVLSYQLWKARRSLRSNLSQAPGSACQYQYHDYSYNKVISGFRALRQARAPVAGHEPATQQKADLGANWLATVPPTPREFND
;
A
#
# COMPACT_ATOMS: atom_id res chain seq x y z
N VAL A 1 -10.66 47.44 -23.18
CA VAL A 1 -11.64 47.96 -24.15
C VAL A 1 -11.13 49.30 -24.63
N THR A 2 -11.13 49.58 -25.94
CA THR A 2 -10.65 50.85 -26.49
C THR A 2 -11.87 51.70 -26.86
N ASP A 3 -11.91 52.96 -26.43
CA ASP A 3 -12.96 53.87 -26.89
C ASP A 3 -12.73 54.32 -28.34
N ARG A 4 -13.69 55.04 -28.93
CA ARG A 4 -13.61 55.55 -30.31
C ARG A 4 -12.55 56.66 -30.50
N LEU A 5 -11.83 57.06 -29.44
CA LEU A 5 -10.76 58.06 -29.47
C LEU A 5 -9.37 57.44 -29.24
N GLY A 6 -9.28 56.12 -29.04
CA GLY A 6 -8.00 55.42 -28.90
C GLY A 6 -7.50 55.28 -27.46
N LEU A 7 -8.27 55.67 -26.45
CA LEU A 7 -7.91 55.50 -25.05
C LEU A 7 -8.05 54.03 -24.64
N LYS A 8 -6.99 53.47 -24.05
CA LYS A 8 -6.97 52.12 -23.51
C LYS A 8 -6.78 52.20 -22.01
N ASP A 9 -7.64 51.50 -21.29
CA ASP A 9 -7.44 51.21 -19.89
C ASP A 9 -7.14 49.71 -19.73
N MET A 10 -6.27 49.38 -18.78
CA MET A 10 -5.82 48.01 -18.53
C MET A 10 -5.80 47.76 -17.03
N ALA A 11 -6.57 46.76 -16.61
CA ALA A 11 -6.54 46.24 -15.25
C ALA A 11 -5.75 44.92 -15.22
N ARG A 12 -4.94 44.72 -14.18
CA ARG A 12 -4.31 43.43 -13.89
C ARG A 12 -5.24 42.59 -13.00
N VAL A 13 -5.51 41.37 -13.43
CA VAL A 13 -6.29 40.39 -12.67
C VAL A 13 -5.35 39.25 -12.29
N PHE A 14 -5.31 38.91 -11.00
CA PHE A 14 -4.62 37.72 -10.52
C PHE A 14 -5.64 36.59 -10.41
N ILE A 15 -5.40 35.51 -11.14
CA ILE A 15 -6.22 34.30 -11.10
C ILE A 15 -5.37 33.20 -10.48
N SER A 16 -5.81 32.65 -9.36
CA SER A 16 -5.23 31.47 -8.73
C SER A 16 -6.16 30.28 -8.96
N ILE A 17 -5.61 29.18 -9.49
CA ILE A 17 -6.33 27.92 -9.63
C ILE A 17 -6.03 27.09 -8.39
N ALA A 18 -7.08 26.65 -7.69
CA ALA A 18 -6.97 25.74 -6.56
C ALA A 18 -7.00 24.30 -7.05
N ASP A 19 -6.15 23.47 -6.47
CA ASP A 19 -6.08 22.04 -6.73
C ASP A 19 -7.21 21.28 -6.04
N ILE A 20 -7.66 20.18 -6.64
CA ILE A 20 -8.61 19.23 -6.05
C ILE A 20 -7.95 17.84 -6.01
N ASN A 21 -8.32 17.02 -5.03
CA ASN A 21 -7.77 15.67 -4.91
C ASN A 21 -8.49 14.73 -5.89
N ASP A 22 -7.99 14.61 -7.12
CA ASP A 22 -8.61 13.83 -8.20
C ASP A 22 -7.68 12.80 -8.84
N ASN A 23 -6.41 12.73 -8.41
CA ASN A 23 -5.47 11.68 -8.80
C ASN A 23 -5.13 10.80 -7.59
N ALA A 24 -5.07 9.49 -7.82
CA ALA A 24 -4.59 8.55 -6.81
C ALA A 24 -3.07 8.36 -6.95
N PRO A 25 -2.34 8.07 -5.86
CA PRO A 25 -0.91 7.79 -5.94
C PRO A 25 -0.63 6.63 -6.89
N GLN A 26 0.39 6.74 -7.73
CA GLN A 26 0.81 5.70 -8.67
C GLN A 26 2.16 5.14 -8.22
N VAL A 27 2.24 3.82 -8.11
CA VAL A 27 3.48 3.11 -7.73
C VAL A 27 4.27 2.82 -9.00
N GLU A 28 5.57 3.06 -9.00
CA GLU A 28 6.40 2.91 -10.22
C GLU A 28 6.51 1.45 -10.69
N ASN A 29 6.41 0.49 -9.77
CA ASN A 29 6.46 -0.94 -10.05
C ASN A 29 5.30 -1.67 -9.35
N ASP A 30 4.38 -2.27 -10.10
CA ASP A 30 3.18 -2.96 -9.58
C ASP A 30 3.51 -4.11 -8.60
N ALA A 31 4.63 -4.79 -8.83
CA ALA A 31 5.15 -5.83 -7.93
C ALA A 31 6.67 -5.72 -7.83
N THR A 32 7.17 -5.41 -6.64
CA THR A 32 8.61 -5.30 -6.40
C THR A 32 9.09 -6.50 -5.58
N THR A 33 10.14 -7.17 -6.05
CA THR A 33 10.79 -8.25 -5.31
C THR A 33 12.07 -7.74 -4.66
N PHE A 34 12.16 -7.88 -3.36
CA PHE A 34 13.37 -7.61 -2.57
C PHE A 34 13.98 -8.92 -2.09
N TYR A 35 15.30 -8.92 -2.01
CA TYR A 35 16.08 -10.05 -1.50
C TYR A 35 16.58 -9.69 -0.10
N MET A 36 16.42 -10.64 0.82
CA MET A 36 16.88 -10.52 2.20
C MET A 36 17.85 -11.66 2.48
N ASP A 37 19.04 -11.36 2.99
CA ASP A 37 19.95 -12.41 3.43
C ASP A 37 19.37 -13.19 4.62
N PHE A 38 19.62 -14.49 4.67
CA PHE A 38 19.15 -15.35 5.77
C PHE A 38 19.64 -14.85 7.13
N ASN A 39 20.85 -14.27 7.18
CA ASN A 39 21.47 -13.70 8.37
C ASN A 39 21.33 -12.17 8.46
N CYS A 40 20.37 -11.58 7.76
CA CYS A 40 20.12 -10.14 7.78
C CYS A 40 19.89 -9.62 9.22
N GLU A 41 20.45 -8.45 9.54
CA GLU A 41 20.26 -7.82 10.84
C GLU A 41 18.95 -7.02 10.90
N PRO A 42 18.29 -6.94 12.08
CA PRO A 42 17.23 -5.96 12.33
C PRO A 42 17.64 -4.53 11.97
N GLY A 43 16.75 -3.78 11.34
CA GLY A 43 16.97 -2.40 10.90
C GLY A 43 17.50 -2.29 9.47
N THR A 44 17.71 -3.41 8.78
CA THR A 44 18.18 -3.40 7.39
C THR A 44 17.09 -2.89 6.46
N ARG A 45 17.45 -1.95 5.58
CA ARG A 45 16.61 -1.48 4.48
C ARG A 45 16.71 -2.46 3.31
N LEU A 46 15.62 -3.13 2.97
CA LEU A 46 15.60 -4.14 1.89
C LEU A 46 15.45 -3.50 0.51
N GLY A 47 14.64 -2.45 0.44
CA GLY A 47 14.34 -1.76 -0.80
C GLY A 47 13.24 -0.72 -0.59
N GLN A 48 13.03 0.10 -1.61
CA GLN A 48 12.13 1.24 -1.56
C GLN A 48 10.97 1.05 -2.53
N VAL A 49 9.76 1.31 -2.05
CA VAL A 49 8.58 1.42 -2.92
C VAL A 49 8.39 2.88 -3.27
N LEU A 50 8.61 3.22 -4.54
CA LEU A 50 8.44 4.57 -5.05
C LEU A 50 7.03 4.74 -5.57
N ALA A 51 6.42 5.87 -5.19
CA ALA A 51 5.12 6.27 -5.69
C ALA A 51 5.10 7.77 -5.96
N GLN A 52 4.23 8.19 -6.86
CA GLN A 52 4.06 9.58 -7.27
C GLN A 52 2.58 9.90 -7.39
N ASP A 53 2.19 11.09 -6.96
CA ASP A 53 0.85 11.63 -7.13
C ASP A 53 0.94 12.91 -7.95
N ARG A 54 -0.03 13.12 -8.84
CA ARG A 54 -0.05 14.28 -9.75
C ARG A 54 -0.72 15.50 -9.12
N ASP A 55 -1.39 15.32 -7.99
CA ASP A 55 -2.03 16.40 -7.26
C ASP A 55 -0.99 17.26 -6.53
N SER A 56 -1.37 18.49 -6.19
CA SER A 56 -0.44 19.47 -5.61
C SER A 56 -0.53 19.55 -4.09
N GLY A 57 0.61 19.83 -3.46
CA GLY A 57 0.69 20.04 -2.01
C GLY A 57 0.21 18.82 -1.23
N ARG A 58 -0.78 19.02 -0.35
CA ARG A 58 -1.28 17.95 0.53
C ARG A 58 -2.06 16.86 -0.23
N ASN A 59 -2.67 17.21 -1.36
CA ASN A 59 -3.40 16.25 -2.19
C ASN A 59 -2.44 15.27 -2.87
N GLY A 60 -1.20 15.68 -3.17
CA GLY A 60 -0.16 14.78 -3.68
C GLY A 60 0.80 14.23 -2.62
N GLU A 61 0.58 14.50 -1.33
CA GLU A 61 1.50 14.08 -0.28
C GLU A 61 1.29 12.60 0.09
N ILE A 62 2.28 11.77 -0.23
CA ILE A 62 2.19 10.31 -0.13
C ILE A 62 2.46 9.81 1.29
N VAL A 63 1.73 8.77 1.69
CA VAL A 63 1.88 8.03 2.93
C VAL A 63 1.88 6.53 2.64
N TYR A 64 2.90 5.84 3.14
CA TYR A 64 3.05 4.39 3.02
C TYR A 64 2.58 3.67 4.29
N ARG A 65 1.92 2.52 4.13
CA ARG A 65 1.55 1.67 5.27
C ARG A 65 1.49 0.20 4.88
N ILE A 66 2.17 -0.65 5.66
CA ILE A 66 1.99 -2.10 5.55
C ILE A 66 0.64 -2.46 6.20
N VAL A 67 -0.29 -2.96 5.39
CA VAL A 67 -1.65 -3.31 5.83
C VAL A 67 -1.84 -4.82 6.05
N GLY A 68 -0.90 -5.64 5.58
CA GLY A 68 -0.88 -7.08 5.87
C GLY A 68 0.31 -7.79 5.24
N SER A 69 0.42 -9.10 5.51
CA SER A 69 1.37 -9.98 4.85
C SER A 69 0.92 -11.44 4.88
N THR A 70 1.65 -12.31 4.20
CA THR A 70 1.53 -13.77 4.32
C THR A 70 2.09 -14.33 5.63
N LEU A 71 2.94 -13.57 6.35
CA LEU A 71 3.39 -13.92 7.70
C LEU A 71 2.34 -13.63 8.77
N ASN A 72 2.37 -14.44 9.83
CA ASN A 72 1.74 -14.09 11.10
C ASN A 72 2.51 -12.91 11.72
N ASP A 73 1.79 -11.98 12.36
CA ASP A 73 2.37 -10.81 13.05
C ASP A 73 3.28 -9.92 12.18
N THR A 74 2.83 -9.52 10.99
CA THR A 74 3.58 -8.66 10.04
C THR A 74 4.34 -7.51 10.70
N LYS A 75 3.69 -6.78 11.62
CA LYS A 75 4.24 -5.60 12.30
C LYS A 75 5.47 -5.88 13.17
N LYS A 76 5.71 -7.15 13.55
CA LYS A 76 6.91 -7.56 14.28
C LYS A 76 8.10 -7.78 13.35
N HIS A 77 7.83 -8.09 12.08
CA HIS A 77 8.86 -8.48 11.12
C HIS A 77 9.29 -7.33 10.21
N PHE A 78 8.34 -6.49 9.81
CA PHE A 78 8.57 -5.44 8.83
C PHE A 78 7.92 -4.12 9.22
N SER A 79 8.59 -3.03 8.85
CA SER A 79 8.08 -1.67 8.92
C SER A 79 8.34 -0.95 7.60
N VAL A 80 7.66 0.17 7.39
CA VAL A 80 7.88 1.05 6.25
C VAL A 80 8.09 2.47 6.77
N ASP A 81 9.11 3.18 6.26
CA ASP A 81 9.36 4.58 6.62
C ASP A 81 8.55 5.57 5.76
N ALA A 82 8.75 6.87 5.99
CA ALA A 82 8.01 7.92 5.31
C ALA A 82 8.38 8.02 3.83
N GLU A 83 9.60 7.62 3.48
CA GLU A 83 10.13 7.60 2.12
C GLU A 83 9.82 6.29 1.36
N GLY A 84 9.14 5.34 2.01
CA GLY A 84 8.71 4.08 1.38
C GLY A 84 9.75 2.95 1.46
N TRP A 85 10.80 3.08 2.28
CA TRP A 85 11.73 1.98 2.53
C TRP A 85 11.11 0.89 3.39
N ILE A 86 11.22 -0.35 2.94
CA ILE A 86 10.87 -1.53 3.72
C ILE A 86 12.06 -1.89 4.62
N ILE A 87 11.83 -1.85 5.92
CA ILE A 87 12.85 -2.05 6.95
C ILE A 87 12.52 -3.33 7.73
N THR A 88 13.52 -4.17 7.92
CA THR A 88 13.41 -5.38 8.75
C THR A 88 13.37 -5.01 10.23
N SER A 89 12.55 -5.70 11.01
CA SER A 89 12.51 -5.55 12.48
C SER A 89 12.94 -6.85 13.15
N ILE A 90 12.35 -7.98 12.75
CA ILE A 90 12.76 -9.31 13.19
C ILE A 90 12.80 -10.20 11.96
N VAL A 91 13.94 -10.84 11.70
CA VAL A 91 14.06 -11.74 10.55
C VAL A 91 13.26 -13.03 10.80
N PRO A 92 12.31 -13.38 9.92
CA PRO A 92 11.55 -14.61 10.04
C PRO A 92 12.45 -15.82 9.73
N ARG A 93 12.68 -16.70 10.70
CA ARG A 93 13.60 -17.86 10.58
C ARG A 93 13.09 -19.03 9.73
N LYS A 94 11.85 -18.98 9.21
CA LYS A 94 11.19 -20.10 8.51
C LYS A 94 10.34 -19.66 7.32
N SER A 95 10.72 -18.59 6.64
CA SER A 95 9.91 -18.05 5.55
C SER A 95 10.80 -17.64 4.38
N ALA A 96 11.09 -18.61 3.52
CA ALA A 96 11.83 -18.40 2.28
C ALA A 96 11.18 -17.35 1.37
N PHE A 97 9.85 -17.19 1.49
CA PHE A 97 9.08 -16.24 0.73
C PHE A 97 8.02 -15.56 1.60
N THR A 98 7.95 -14.24 1.54
CA THR A 98 6.93 -13.42 2.20
C THR A 98 6.38 -12.39 1.24
N THR A 99 5.06 -12.20 1.21
CA THR A 99 4.43 -11.11 0.49
C THR A 99 3.89 -10.09 1.47
N LEU A 100 4.23 -8.81 1.29
CA LEU A 100 3.66 -7.68 2.01
C LEU A 100 2.62 -6.98 1.13
N TYR A 101 1.50 -6.61 1.74
CA TYR A 101 0.48 -5.77 1.14
C TYR A 101 0.67 -4.35 1.67
N LEU A 102 1.02 -3.43 0.77
CA LEU A 102 1.28 -2.03 1.07
C LEU A 102 0.13 -1.17 0.56
N ALA A 103 -0.43 -0.33 1.43
CA ALA A 103 -1.32 0.74 1.04
C ALA A 103 -0.49 2.02 0.88
N VAL A 104 -0.58 2.62 -0.29
CA VAL A 104 0.01 3.91 -0.63
C VAL A 104 -1.14 4.90 -0.78
N ALA A 105 -1.21 5.89 0.09
CA ALA A 105 -2.33 6.82 0.15
C ALA A 105 -1.85 8.26 0.07
N ASP A 106 -2.65 9.13 -0.52
CA ASP A 106 -2.45 10.57 -0.41
C ASP A 106 -2.90 11.10 0.96
N ARG A 107 -2.76 12.42 1.20
CA ARG A 107 -3.36 13.12 2.34
C ARG A 107 -4.53 14.03 2.00
N GLY A 108 -5.05 13.89 0.78
CA GLY A 108 -6.20 14.63 0.28
C GLY A 108 -7.52 14.20 0.93
N TRP A 109 -8.61 14.87 0.54
CA TRP A 109 -9.95 14.53 0.99
C TRP A 109 -10.94 14.44 -0.20
N PRO A 110 -11.64 13.30 -0.38
CA PRO A 110 -11.37 12.01 0.28
C PRO A 110 -9.97 11.49 -0.08
N SER A 111 -9.33 10.77 0.83
CA SER A 111 -8.00 10.22 0.55
C SER A 111 -8.10 9.08 -0.47
N GLN A 112 -7.26 9.14 -1.49
CA GLN A 112 -7.16 8.09 -2.51
C GLN A 112 -6.01 7.15 -2.19
N ILE A 113 -6.18 5.87 -2.55
CA ILE A 113 -5.30 4.78 -2.14
C ILE A 113 -5.01 3.88 -3.31
N THR A 114 -3.75 3.50 -3.45
CA THR A 114 -3.25 2.45 -4.34
C THR A 114 -2.65 1.31 -3.53
N MET A 115 -2.92 0.08 -3.96
CA MET A 115 -2.39 -1.12 -3.32
C MET A 115 -1.16 -1.61 -4.09
N ALA A 116 -0.05 -1.79 -3.38
CA ALA A 116 1.17 -2.39 -3.88
C ALA A 116 1.46 -3.73 -3.22
N THR A 117 2.09 -4.62 -3.98
CA THR A 117 2.52 -5.93 -3.50
C THR A 117 4.04 -6.00 -3.51
N VAL A 118 4.64 -6.30 -2.35
CA VAL A 118 6.09 -6.46 -2.22
C VAL A 118 6.40 -7.90 -1.87
N ASN A 119 7.21 -8.54 -2.70
CA ASN A 119 7.69 -9.90 -2.45
C ASN A 119 9.06 -9.84 -1.80
N ILE A 120 9.27 -10.64 -0.76
CA ILE A 120 10.53 -10.74 -0.04
C ILE A 120 10.99 -12.18 -0.14
N VAL A 121 12.15 -12.37 -0.77
CA VAL A 121 12.80 -13.67 -0.93
C VAL A 121 13.98 -13.73 0.01
N GLN A 122 13.98 -14.70 0.91
CA GLN A 122 15.12 -14.94 1.79
C GLN A 122 16.17 -15.78 1.06
N VAL A 123 17.41 -15.31 1.00
CA VAL A 123 18.52 -15.96 0.30
C VAL A 123 19.48 -16.52 1.34
N GLU A 124 19.74 -17.83 1.26
CA GLU A 124 20.76 -18.48 2.08
C GLU A 124 22.16 -18.14 1.55
N PRO A 125 23.15 -17.92 2.44
CA PRO A 125 24.52 -17.65 2.02
C PRO A 125 25.07 -18.83 1.21
N SER A 126 25.74 -18.53 0.10
CA SER A 126 26.35 -19.57 -0.72
C SER A 126 27.52 -20.20 0.04
N GLU A 127 27.59 -21.53 0.13
CA GLU A 127 28.70 -22.25 0.82
C GLU A 127 30.08 -22.01 0.17
N ASN A 128 30.15 -21.28 -0.95
CA ASN A 128 31.37 -21.05 -1.72
C ASN A 128 32.15 -19.80 -1.29
N ASP A 129 31.53 -18.87 -0.53
CA ASP A 129 32.17 -17.63 -0.09
C ASP A 129 33.00 -17.83 1.20
N THR A 130 32.69 -18.87 1.98
CA THR A 130 33.38 -19.23 3.24
C THR A 130 34.58 -20.16 3.05
N ALA A 131 34.77 -20.73 1.85
CA ALA A 131 35.80 -21.72 1.57
C ALA A 131 37.15 -21.14 1.09
N SER A 132 37.24 -19.83 0.84
CA SER A 132 38.47 -19.20 0.33
C SER A 132 39.51 -18.86 1.41
N ALA A 133 39.18 -19.05 2.70
CA ALA A 133 40.08 -18.76 3.83
C ALA A 133 40.79 -20.00 4.43
N SER A 134 40.63 -21.21 3.86
CA SER A 134 41.35 -22.40 4.32
C SER A 134 41.81 -23.25 3.13
N LEU A 135 43.06 -23.02 2.71
CA LEU A 135 43.72 -23.80 1.66
C LEU A 135 44.07 -25.23 2.10
N SER A 136 43.90 -26.16 1.15
CA SER A 136 44.68 -27.39 0.93
C SER A 136 44.55 -28.55 1.93
N SER A 137 43.88 -29.64 1.52
CA SER A 137 44.55 -30.95 1.34
C SER A 137 43.65 -31.98 0.65
N ALA A 138 44.31 -32.88 -0.08
CA ALA A 138 43.85 -34.19 -0.55
C ALA A 138 42.92 -34.25 -1.77
N ALA A 139 43.57 -34.37 -2.93
CA ALA A 139 43.07 -35.12 -4.07
C ALA A 139 42.74 -36.58 -3.70
N SER A 140 41.95 -37.22 -4.58
CA SER A 140 41.95 -38.67 -4.91
C SER A 140 40.67 -39.44 -4.56
N LYS A 141 39.79 -39.63 -5.56
CA LYS A 141 39.56 -40.93 -6.26
C LYS A 141 38.26 -40.91 -7.07
N ASN A 142 38.39 -41.26 -8.36
CA ASN A 142 37.28 -41.72 -9.18
C ASN A 142 36.74 -43.06 -8.63
N SER A 143 35.42 -43.20 -8.54
CA SER A 143 34.76 -44.50 -8.61
C SER A 143 33.43 -44.37 -9.36
N VAL A 144 33.46 -44.75 -10.63
CA VAL A 144 32.27 -45.12 -11.40
C VAL A 144 31.73 -46.40 -10.79
N SER A 145 30.50 -46.36 -10.28
CA SER A 145 29.72 -47.56 -9.99
C SER A 145 28.23 -47.27 -10.17
N SER A 146 27.76 -47.67 -11.34
CA SER A 146 26.39 -48.03 -11.74
C SER A 146 25.37 -48.18 -10.60
N SER A 147 24.36 -47.31 -10.57
CA SER A 147 23.11 -47.52 -9.82
C SER A 147 21.90 -47.54 -10.76
N THR A 148 21.89 -48.44 -11.75
CA THR A 148 20.79 -48.63 -12.72
C THR A 148 19.50 -49.23 -12.13
N ARG A 149 19.35 -49.25 -10.79
CA ARG A 149 18.14 -49.72 -10.10
C ARG A 149 17.31 -48.60 -9.45
N SER A 150 17.88 -47.41 -9.25
CA SER A 150 17.16 -46.26 -8.63
C SER A 150 16.48 -45.35 -9.67
N GLU A 151 17.07 -45.21 -10.86
CA GLU A 151 16.54 -44.33 -11.92
C GLU A 151 15.21 -44.83 -12.48
N HIS A 152 15.05 -46.14 -12.66
CA HIS A 152 13.81 -46.75 -13.15
C HIS A 152 12.63 -46.55 -12.18
N ALA A 153 12.87 -46.55 -10.86
CA ALA A 153 11.81 -46.30 -9.87
C ALA A 153 11.30 -44.84 -9.92
N ARG A 154 12.21 -43.88 -10.18
CA ARG A 154 11.86 -42.46 -10.33
C ARG A 154 11.10 -42.21 -11.63
N ILE A 155 11.53 -42.83 -12.74
CA ILE A 155 10.87 -42.72 -14.05
C ILE A 155 9.46 -43.34 -14.00
N ASN A 156 9.31 -44.53 -13.41
CA ASN A 156 8.00 -45.18 -13.26
C ASN A 156 7.04 -44.36 -12.38
N GLY A 157 7.55 -43.69 -11.33
CA GLY A 157 6.75 -42.79 -10.49
C GLY A 157 6.21 -41.57 -11.27
N ILE A 158 7.04 -40.98 -12.14
CA ILE A 158 6.64 -39.84 -12.99
C ILE A 158 5.56 -40.27 -13.99
N LEU A 159 5.68 -41.45 -14.60
CA LEU A 159 4.68 -41.97 -15.55
C LEU A 159 3.31 -42.20 -14.89
N ILE A 160 3.29 -42.72 -13.66
CA ILE A 160 2.05 -42.90 -12.90
C ILE A 160 1.42 -41.54 -12.58
N LEU A 161 2.23 -40.54 -12.21
CA LEU A 161 1.74 -39.19 -11.87
C LEU A 161 1.12 -38.49 -13.09
N ILE A 162 1.75 -38.60 -14.25
CA ILE A 162 1.22 -38.08 -15.53
C ILE A 162 -0.11 -38.77 -15.87
N GLY A 163 -0.19 -40.10 -15.70
CA GLY A 163 -1.41 -40.86 -15.92
C GLY A 163 -2.56 -40.40 -15.00
N LEU A 164 -2.30 -40.21 -13.71
CA LEU A 164 -3.30 -39.71 -12.76
C LEU A 164 -3.76 -38.28 -13.09
N LEU A 165 -2.83 -37.40 -13.46
CA LEU A 165 -3.17 -36.03 -13.89
C LEU A 165 -4.05 -36.02 -15.14
N ALA A 166 -3.76 -36.88 -16.13
CA ALA A 166 -4.57 -37.00 -17.34
C ALA A 166 -6.01 -37.46 -17.03
N VAL A 167 -6.17 -38.45 -16.13
CA VAL A 167 -7.49 -38.92 -15.68
C VAL A 167 -8.23 -37.83 -14.90
N CYS A 168 -7.55 -37.10 -14.02
CA CYS A 168 -8.14 -35.96 -13.31
C CYS A 168 -8.60 -34.85 -14.26
N CYS A 169 -7.77 -34.48 -15.25
CA CYS A 169 -8.13 -33.51 -16.28
C CYS A 169 -9.36 -33.95 -17.07
N ALA A 170 -9.43 -35.22 -17.50
CA ALA A 170 -10.59 -35.75 -18.19
C ALA A 170 -11.87 -35.68 -17.33
N ALA A 171 -11.78 -36.04 -16.04
CA ALA A 171 -12.90 -35.95 -15.11
C ALA A 171 -13.38 -34.49 -14.92
N ILE A 172 -12.47 -33.53 -14.78
CA ILE A 172 -12.78 -32.10 -14.68
C ILE A 172 -13.46 -31.59 -15.97
N LEU A 173 -12.98 -32.00 -17.14
CA LEU A 173 -13.60 -31.65 -18.41
C LEU A 173 -15.01 -32.25 -18.54
N VAL A 174 -15.22 -33.49 -18.12
CA VAL A 174 -16.55 -34.10 -18.09
C VAL A 174 -17.46 -33.36 -17.10
N LEU A 175 -17.00 -33.07 -15.88
CA LEU A 175 -17.78 -32.34 -14.87
C LEU A 175 -18.15 -30.93 -15.35
N SER A 176 -17.20 -30.21 -15.93
CA SER A 176 -17.44 -28.87 -16.48
C SER A 176 -18.43 -28.91 -17.65
N TYR A 177 -18.35 -29.93 -18.52
CA TYR A 177 -19.32 -30.16 -19.58
C TYR A 177 -20.72 -30.48 -19.03
N GLN A 178 -20.84 -31.35 -18.03
CA GLN A 178 -22.13 -31.68 -17.41
C GLN A 178 -22.75 -30.45 -16.72
N LEU A 179 -21.95 -29.65 -16.02
CA LEU A 179 -22.40 -28.39 -15.41
C LEU A 179 -22.82 -27.37 -16.47
N TRP A 180 -22.06 -27.23 -17.55
CA TRP A 180 -22.43 -26.35 -18.67
C TRP A 180 -23.74 -26.80 -19.33
N LYS A 181 -23.91 -28.10 -19.57
CA LYS A 181 -25.12 -28.68 -20.17
C LYS A 181 -26.34 -28.48 -19.25
N ALA A 182 -26.19 -28.69 -17.95
CA ALA A 182 -27.24 -28.42 -16.96
C ALA A 182 -27.61 -26.93 -16.93
N ARG A 183 -26.61 -26.02 -16.92
CA ARG A 183 -26.82 -24.57 -17.00
C ARG A 183 -27.51 -24.14 -18.30
N ARG A 184 -27.18 -24.77 -19.43
CA ARG A 184 -27.82 -24.51 -20.73
C ARG A 184 -29.29 -24.94 -20.71
N SER A 185 -29.60 -26.09 -20.09
CA SER A 185 -30.97 -26.57 -19.90
C SER A 185 -31.80 -25.65 -18.99
N LEU A 186 -31.19 -25.13 -17.91
CA LEU A 186 -31.80 -24.10 -17.05
C LEU A 186 -32.05 -22.78 -17.82
N ARG A 187 -31.12 -22.38 -18.69
CA ARG A 187 -31.23 -21.15 -19.47
C ARG A 187 -32.34 -21.21 -20.53
N SER A 188 -32.59 -22.37 -21.15
CA SER A 188 -33.73 -22.54 -22.07
C SER A 188 -35.09 -22.46 -21.37
N ASN A 189 -35.17 -22.89 -20.10
CA ASN A 189 -36.40 -22.79 -19.30
C ASN A 189 -36.67 -21.37 -18.78
N LEU A 190 -35.63 -20.55 -18.60
CA LEU A 190 -35.78 -19.14 -18.19
C LEU A 190 -36.29 -18.22 -19.32
N SER A 191 -36.14 -18.63 -20.58
CA SER A 191 -36.60 -17.87 -21.76
C SER A 191 -38.11 -18.00 -22.07
N GLN A 192 -38.88 -18.73 -21.26
CA GLN A 192 -40.34 -18.89 -21.40
C GLN A 192 -41.15 -18.43 -20.17
N ALA A 193 -40.61 -17.55 -19.31
CA ALA A 193 -41.41 -16.92 -18.26
C ALA A 193 -41.88 -15.51 -18.71
N PRO A 194 -43.18 -15.21 -18.75
CA PRO A 194 -43.67 -13.87 -19.03
C PRO A 194 -43.52 -12.98 -17.79
N GLY A 195 -42.93 -11.79 -18.00
CA GLY A 195 -43.08 -10.56 -17.24
C GLY A 195 -43.18 -10.61 -15.71
N SER A 196 -42.09 -10.30 -15.02
CA SER A 196 -42.17 -9.42 -13.83
C SER A 196 -40.83 -8.70 -13.64
N ALA A 197 -40.86 -7.38 -13.73
CA ALA A 197 -39.75 -6.53 -13.33
C ALA A 197 -39.54 -6.68 -11.82
N CYS A 198 -38.33 -7.05 -11.41
CA CYS A 198 -37.83 -6.88 -10.05
C CYS A 198 -36.36 -6.46 -10.15
N GLN A 199 -36.10 -5.24 -9.72
CA GLN A 199 -34.76 -4.70 -9.47
C GLN A 199 -33.98 -5.63 -8.54
N TYR A 200 -32.70 -5.86 -8.83
CA TYR A 200 -31.78 -6.42 -7.86
C TYR A 200 -30.60 -5.47 -7.63
N GLN A 201 -30.52 -5.09 -6.37
CA GLN A 201 -29.55 -4.25 -5.71
C GLN A 201 -28.30 -5.10 -5.41
N TYR A 202 -27.13 -4.65 -5.88
CA TYR A 202 -25.86 -5.31 -5.58
C TYR A 202 -25.51 -5.11 -4.10
N HIS A 203 -25.48 -6.20 -3.33
CA HIS A 203 -24.85 -6.23 -2.02
C HIS A 203 -23.40 -6.67 -2.19
N ASP A 204 -22.48 -5.71 -2.13
CA ASP A 204 -21.05 -5.97 -2.07
C ASP A 204 -20.67 -6.38 -0.64
N TYR A 205 -20.32 -7.66 -0.47
CA TYR A 205 -19.79 -8.17 0.79
C TYR A 205 -18.28 -7.90 0.87
N SER A 206 -17.88 -7.27 1.97
CA SER A 206 -16.51 -7.22 2.51
C SER A 206 -15.58 -6.10 2.00
N TYR A 207 -16.00 -4.84 2.16
CA TYR A 207 -15.10 -3.67 2.17
C TYR A 207 -15.07 -2.91 3.52
N ASN A 208 -15.64 -3.48 4.59
CA ASN A 208 -15.96 -2.74 5.82
C ASN A 208 -15.20 -3.17 7.08
N LYS A 209 -13.98 -3.70 6.97
CA LYS A 209 -13.16 -4.01 8.15
C LYS A 209 -11.97 -3.07 8.40
N VAL A 210 -11.74 -2.08 7.54
CA VAL A 210 -10.61 -1.13 7.68
C VAL A 210 -11.06 0.27 8.13
N ILE A 211 -12.33 0.65 7.93
CA ILE A 211 -12.86 1.99 8.26
C ILE A 211 -13.33 2.10 9.73
N SER A 212 -13.51 0.99 10.45
CA SER A 212 -13.96 1.03 11.85
C SER A 212 -12.90 1.53 12.85
N GLY A 213 -11.62 1.58 12.46
CA GLY A 213 -10.53 2.08 13.31
C GLY A 213 -10.43 3.60 13.44
N PHE A 214 -11.04 4.36 12.51
CA PHE A 214 -10.92 5.82 12.48
C PHE A 214 -12.08 6.58 13.13
N ARG A 215 -13.09 5.90 13.68
CA ARG A 215 -14.26 6.53 14.34
C ARG A 215 -14.22 6.57 15.88
N ALA A 216 -13.20 6.01 16.53
CA ALA A 216 -13.21 5.84 18.00
C ALA A 216 -12.56 6.98 18.81
N LEU A 217 -12.13 8.10 18.20
CA LEU A 217 -11.59 9.26 18.93
C LEU A 217 -12.22 10.58 18.47
N ARG A 218 -13.56 10.69 18.51
CA ARG A 218 -14.24 11.98 18.30
C ARG A 218 -15.56 12.18 19.05
N GLN A 219 -15.78 11.46 20.15
CA GLN A 219 -16.91 11.71 21.06
C GLN A 219 -16.43 12.15 22.45
N ALA A 220 -15.70 13.26 22.49
CA ALA A 220 -15.50 14.01 23.73
C ALA A 220 -15.35 15.52 23.41
N ARG A 221 -16.42 16.16 22.95
CA ARG A 221 -16.60 17.59 23.22
C ARG A 221 -18.09 17.97 23.16
N ALA A 222 -18.57 18.46 24.29
CA ALA A 222 -19.94 18.89 24.57
C ALA A 222 -20.37 20.10 23.72
N PRO A 223 -21.69 20.36 23.57
CA PRO A 223 -22.19 21.45 22.74
C PRO A 223 -22.11 22.80 23.49
N VAL A 224 -21.64 23.84 22.80
CA VAL A 224 -21.75 25.23 23.28
C VAL A 224 -22.90 25.90 22.54
N ALA A 225 -23.84 26.43 23.32
CA ALA A 225 -25.02 27.16 22.89
C ALA A 225 -24.67 28.44 22.11
N GLY A 226 -25.52 28.81 21.17
CA GLY A 226 -25.33 29.95 20.28
C GLY A 226 -25.57 31.31 20.91
N HIS A 227 -25.12 32.35 20.20
CA HIS A 227 -25.65 33.71 20.25
C HIS A 227 -25.36 34.43 18.91
N GLU A 228 -26.27 35.34 18.56
CA GLU A 228 -26.50 36.07 17.32
C GLU A 228 -25.35 36.93 16.76
N PRO A 229 -25.44 37.39 15.48
CA PRO A 229 -24.42 38.22 14.84
C PRO A 229 -24.66 39.72 15.10
N ALA A 230 -23.61 40.43 15.52
CA ALA A 230 -23.60 41.90 15.55
C ALA A 230 -22.74 42.46 14.42
N THR A 231 -23.39 43.26 13.60
CA THR A 231 -22.92 44.13 12.52
C THR A 231 -21.83 45.09 13.01
N GLN A 232 -20.73 45.24 12.25
CA GLN A 232 -19.65 46.18 12.57
C GLN A 232 -19.69 47.38 11.62
N GLN A 233 -20.01 48.56 12.17
CA GLN A 233 -19.95 49.85 11.52
C GLN A 233 -18.90 50.73 12.20
N LYS A 234 -17.88 51.10 11.41
CA LYS A 234 -17.06 52.33 11.37
C LYS A 234 -16.83 53.20 12.64
N ALA A 235 -15.54 53.34 12.97
CA ALA A 235 -14.76 54.52 13.41
C ALA A 235 -15.46 55.72 14.07
N ASP A 236 -15.01 56.14 15.27
CA ASP A 236 -14.02 57.22 15.48
C ASP A 236 -13.93 57.63 16.98
N LEU A 237 -12.82 58.30 17.34
CA LEU A 237 -12.55 59.14 18.54
C LEU A 237 -11.95 58.49 19.81
N GLY A 238 -10.69 58.81 20.07
CA GLY A 238 -10.37 59.80 21.12
C GLY A 238 -9.84 59.32 22.49
N ALA A 239 -8.52 59.52 22.66
CA ALA A 239 -7.85 60.12 23.84
C ALA A 239 -7.40 59.29 25.07
N ASN A 240 -6.10 59.48 25.34
CA ASN A 240 -5.37 59.63 26.61
C ASN A 240 -5.17 58.45 27.56
N TRP A 241 -3.92 57.93 27.55
CA TRP A 241 -3.29 57.24 28.68
C TRP A 241 -2.13 58.08 29.22
N LEU A 242 -2.21 58.48 30.49
CA LEU A 242 -1.12 59.08 31.26
C LEU A 242 -0.23 57.99 31.88
N ALA A 243 1.05 58.31 31.95
CA ALA A 243 2.17 57.48 32.36
C ALA A 243 2.22 57.14 33.86
N THR A 244 2.88 56.04 34.20
CA THR A 244 3.86 56.02 35.31
C THR A 244 4.85 54.86 35.17
N VAL A 245 6.14 55.19 35.31
CA VAL A 245 7.34 54.35 35.19
C VAL A 245 7.83 53.98 36.60
N PRO A 246 8.36 52.77 36.86
CA PRO A 246 9.22 52.52 38.02
C PRO A 246 10.72 52.46 37.64
N PRO A 247 11.64 52.83 38.57
CA PRO A 247 13.02 53.18 38.26
C PRO A 247 14.03 52.01 38.23
N THR A 248 15.14 52.26 37.55
CA THR A 248 16.34 51.42 37.43
C THR A 248 17.25 51.47 38.67
N PRO A 249 18.04 50.41 38.97
CA PRO A 249 19.09 50.45 40.01
C PRO A 249 20.43 50.98 39.45
N ARG A 250 21.15 51.77 40.27
CA ARG A 250 22.54 52.23 40.06
C ARG A 250 23.54 51.29 40.75
N GLU A 251 24.73 51.20 40.15
CA GLU A 251 25.92 50.43 40.56
C GLU A 251 26.69 51.02 41.77
N PHE A 252 27.38 50.10 42.47
CA PHE A 252 28.70 50.14 43.16
C PHE A 252 29.25 51.44 43.80
N ASN A 253 29.57 51.40 45.11
CA ASN A 253 30.93 51.19 45.66
C ASN A 253 30.99 51.38 47.19
N ASP A 254 31.95 50.67 47.78
CA ASP A 254 32.56 50.69 49.13
C ASP A 254 31.72 50.36 50.38
#